data_AF-A0A1C6P3R4-F1
#
_entry.id   AF-A0A1C6P3R4-F1
#
_cell.length_a   1.000
_cell.length_b   1.000
_cell.length_c   1.000
_cell.angle_alpha   90.00
_cell.angle_beta   90.00
_cell.angle_gamma   90.00
#
_symmetry.space_group_name_H-M   'P 1'
#
loop_
_entity.id
_entity.type
_entity.pdbx_description
1 polymer ?
#
loop_
_entity_poly.entity_id
_entity_poly.type
_entity_poly.pdbx_seq_one_letter_code
_entity_poly.pdbx_strand_id
1 'polypeptide(L)'
;MFHRNTQCEALHDGQRKARRYGRDLHDPQNVALSVAMSEGRGACIACFPSYRPTIEAKPCLVLVEGSWRSGLLTRWERSPNGRWTGHVSCIVDGDQVTMTKDQAELRKAEP
;
A
#
# COMPACT_ATOMS: atom_id res chain seq x y z
N MET A 1 0.12 -4.96 9.94
CA MET A 1 -1.07 -4.80 9.08
C MET A 1 -1.66 -3.43 9.34
N PHE A 2 -2.18 -2.74 8.33
CA PHE A 2 -2.85 -1.44 8.50
C PHE A 2 -4.37 -1.55 8.34
N HIS A 3 -5.08 -0.66 9.03
CA HIS A 3 -6.54 -0.57 9.08
C HIS A 3 -6.97 0.84 8.71
N ARG A 4 -8.22 1.01 8.22
CA ARG A 4 -8.74 2.32 7.82
C ARG A 4 -8.96 3.25 9.02
N ASN A 5 -9.33 2.68 10.16
CA ASN A 5 -9.49 3.40 11.42
C ASN A 5 -9.26 2.46 12.61
N THR A 6 -9.14 3.05 13.79
CA THR A 6 -8.94 2.33 15.06
C THR A 6 -10.20 1.61 15.56
N GLN A 7 -11.37 1.88 14.97
CA GLN A 7 -12.64 1.24 15.30
C GLN A 7 -12.89 -0.06 14.50
N CYS A 8 -11.95 -0.49 13.66
CA CYS A 8 -12.09 -1.69 12.86
C CYS A 8 -12.27 -2.93 13.75
N GLU A 9 -13.36 -3.67 13.57
CA GLU A 9 -13.64 -4.89 14.34
C GLU A 9 -12.49 -5.91 14.23
N ALA A 10 -11.92 -6.09 13.03
CA ALA A 10 -10.80 -7.00 12.83
C ALA A 10 -9.53 -6.59 13.61
N LEU A 11 -9.32 -5.29 13.83
CA LEU A 11 -8.23 -4.80 14.69
C LEU A 11 -8.47 -5.20 16.15
N HIS A 12 -9.67 -4.93 16.67
CA HIS A 12 -10.04 -5.26 18.04
C HIS A 12 -10.00 -6.78 18.30
N ASP A 13 -10.48 -7.58 17.35
CA ASP A 13 -10.44 -9.04 17.44
C ASP A 13 -9.02 -9.58 17.37
N GLY A 14 -8.16 -8.99 16.54
CA GLY A 14 -6.73 -9.31 16.49
C GLY A 14 -6.05 -9.06 17.84
N GLN A 15 -6.25 -7.87 18.42
CA GLN A 15 -5.73 -7.48 19.74
C GLN A 15 -6.25 -8.42 20.84
N ARG A 16 -7.55 -8.74 20.83
CA ARG A 16 -8.16 -9.67 21.81
C ARG A 16 -7.57 -11.08 21.71
N LYS A 17 -7.39 -11.60 20.50
CA LYS A 17 -6.78 -12.92 20.26
C LYS A 17 -5.31 -12.92 20.69
N ALA A 18 -4.53 -11.91 20.32
CA ALA A 18 -3.13 -11.79 20.73
C ALA A 18 -3.01 -11.79 22.27
N ARG A 19 -3.87 -11.04 22.97
CA ARG A 19 -3.94 -11.05 24.44
C ARG A 19 -4.24 -12.44 24.98
N ARG A 20 -5.25 -13.13 24.42
CA ARG A 20 -5.65 -14.48 24.84
C ARG A 20 -4.51 -15.50 24.72
N TYR A 21 -3.66 -15.35 23.70
CA TYR A 21 -2.54 -16.26 23.44
C TYR A 21 -1.20 -15.77 24.01
N GLY A 22 -1.20 -14.71 24.84
CA GLY A 22 0.02 -14.17 25.43
C GLY A 22 1.04 -13.65 24.40
N ARG A 23 0.57 -13.18 23.24
CA ARG A 23 1.43 -12.58 22.21
C ARG A 23 1.63 -11.10 22.49
N ASP A 24 2.72 -10.55 21.98
CA ASP A 24 3.00 -9.13 22.05
C ASP A 24 1.86 -8.31 21.46
N LEU A 25 1.40 -7.33 22.24
CA LEU A 25 0.42 -6.34 21.85
C LEU A 25 1.15 -5.02 21.66
N HIS A 26 0.98 -4.43 20.48
CA HIS A 26 1.40 -3.06 20.23
C HIS A 26 0.16 -2.18 20.16
N ASP A 27 0.25 -0.98 20.74
CA ASP A 27 -0.80 0.02 20.60
C ASP A 27 -0.95 0.40 19.12
N PRO A 28 -2.18 0.46 18.59
CA PRO A 28 -2.41 0.92 17.23
C PRO A 28 -1.90 2.36 17.04
N GLN A 29 -1.09 2.57 16.01
CA GLN A 29 -0.62 3.90 15.64
C GLN A 29 -1.42 4.45 14.46
N ASN A 30 -1.82 5.72 14.55
CA ASN A 30 -2.43 6.44 13.44
C ASN A 30 -1.32 7.00 12.56
N VAL A 31 -1.24 6.50 11.33
CA VAL A 31 -0.26 6.94 10.33
C VAL A 31 -0.98 7.24 9.01
N ALA A 32 -0.35 8.04 8.14
CA ALA A 32 -0.86 8.23 6.79
C ALA A 32 -0.86 6.89 6.03
N LEU A 33 -1.93 6.62 5.28
CA LEU A 33 -2.07 5.37 4.52
C LEU A 33 -0.91 5.17 3.51
N SER A 34 -0.42 6.26 2.93
CA SER A 34 0.76 6.26 2.06
C SER A 34 2.01 5.71 2.74
N VAL A 35 2.22 6.02 4.02
CA VAL A 35 3.35 5.53 4.83
C VAL A 35 3.18 4.04 5.12
N ALA A 36 1.99 3.62 5.54
CA ALA A 36 1.71 2.21 5.80
C ALA A 36 1.93 1.33 4.54
N MET A 37 1.59 1.86 3.36
CA MET A 37 1.84 1.21 2.08
C MET A 37 3.33 1.18 1.74
N SER A 38 4.06 2.29 1.91
CA SER A 38 5.50 2.32 1.59
C SER A 38 6.33 1.42 2.51
N GLU A 39 5.88 1.16 3.74
CA GLU A 39 6.53 0.20 4.63
C GLU A 39 6.22 -1.27 4.27
N GLY A 40 5.45 -1.53 3.20
CA GLY A 40 5.12 -2.89 2.77
C GLY A 40 4.23 -3.66 3.76
N ARG A 41 3.54 -2.96 4.67
CA ARG A 41 2.62 -3.62 5.61
C ARG A 41 1.41 -4.18 4.85
N GLY A 42 0.94 -5.36 5.23
CA GLY A 42 -0.33 -5.88 4.69
C GLY A 42 -1.54 -5.02 5.08
N ALA A 43 -2.59 -4.99 4.27
CA ALA A 43 -3.84 -4.32 4.60
C ALA A 43 -4.86 -5.27 5.23
N CYS A 44 -5.71 -4.73 6.10
CA CYS A 44 -6.92 -5.42 6.52
C CYS A 44 -7.89 -5.55 5.33
N ILE A 45 -8.28 -6.79 4.99
CA ILE A 45 -9.17 -7.06 3.85
C ILE A 45 -10.57 -6.44 4.01
N ALA A 46 -11.07 -6.31 5.24
CA ALA A 46 -12.35 -5.65 5.51
C ALA A 46 -12.26 -4.13 5.29
N CYS A 47 -11.10 -3.51 5.58
CA CYS A 47 -10.88 -2.08 5.36
C CYS A 47 -10.53 -1.74 3.91
N PHE A 48 -9.84 -2.65 3.22
CA PHE A 48 -9.29 -2.47 1.88
C PHE A 48 -9.50 -3.75 1.06
N PRO A 49 -10.74 -4.05 0.63
CA PRO A 49 -11.07 -5.30 -0.06
C PRO A 49 -10.34 -5.46 -1.39
N SER A 50 -9.97 -4.35 -2.03
CA SER A 50 -9.24 -4.31 -3.30
C SER A 50 -7.71 -4.38 -3.14
N TYR A 51 -7.17 -4.39 -1.91
CA TYR A 51 -5.73 -4.40 -1.70
C TYR A 51 -5.13 -5.77 -2.02
N ARG A 52 -4.31 -5.81 -3.08
CA ARG A 52 -3.64 -7.02 -3.59
C ARG A 52 -2.17 -6.71 -3.95
N PRO A 53 -1.28 -6.44 -2.99
CA PRO A 53 0.14 -6.33 -3.29
C PRO A 53 0.66 -7.72 -3.66
N THR A 54 1.42 -7.79 -4.75
CA THR A 54 2.22 -8.97 -5.07
C THR A 54 3.39 -9.05 -4.08
N ILE A 55 3.95 -10.24 -3.87
CA ILE A 55 5.18 -10.40 -3.06
C ILE A 55 6.35 -9.59 -3.64
N GLU A 56 6.30 -9.30 -4.94
CA GLU A 56 7.27 -8.53 -5.69
C GLU A 56 7.01 -7.01 -5.64
N ALA A 57 5.92 -6.58 -5.00
CA ALA A 57 5.55 -5.18 -4.94
C ALA A 57 6.60 -4.37 -4.18
N LYS A 58 7.11 -3.30 -4.81
CA LYS A 58 8.14 -2.44 -4.25
C LYS A 58 7.61 -1.02 -4.00
N PRO A 59 7.97 -0.38 -2.87
CA PRO A 59 7.67 1.03 -2.64
C PRO A 59 8.22 1.92 -3.76
N CYS A 60 7.38 2.85 -4.24
CA CYS A 60 7.74 3.81 -5.26
C CYS A 60 7.05 5.16 -5.03
N LEU A 61 7.54 6.21 -5.69
CA LEU A 61 6.79 7.45 -5.89
C LEU A 61 6.20 7.43 -7.30
N VAL A 62 4.91 7.75 -7.40
CA VAL A 62 4.15 7.86 -8.65
C VAL A 62 3.71 9.30 -8.87
N LEU A 63 3.87 9.80 -10.08
CA LEU A 63 3.37 11.11 -10.48
C LEU A 63 1.86 11.03 -10.76
N VAL A 64 1.05 11.70 -9.94
CA VAL A 64 -0.42 11.81 -10.08
C VAL A 64 -0.78 13.28 -10.08
N GLU A 65 -1.42 13.76 -11.15
CA GLU A 65 -1.88 15.17 -11.27
C GLU A 65 -0.76 16.19 -10.96
N GLY A 66 0.44 15.94 -11.49
CA GLY A 66 1.61 16.81 -11.29
C GLY A 66 2.30 16.68 -9.92
N SER A 67 1.79 15.84 -9.02
CA SER A 67 2.35 15.64 -7.68
C SER A 67 2.91 14.22 -7.50
N TRP A 68 4.10 14.11 -6.90
CA TRP A 68 4.66 12.81 -6.53
C TRP A 68 3.96 12.27 -5.27
N ARG A 69 3.41 11.06 -5.35
CA ARG A 69 2.71 10.39 -4.26
C ARG A 69 3.30 9.01 -3.99
N SER A 70 3.25 8.52 -2.76
CA SER A 70 3.68 7.15 -2.46
C SER A 70 2.74 6.12 -3.09
N GLY A 71 3.33 5.05 -3.59
CA GLY A 71 2.63 3.91 -4.15
C GLY A 71 3.46 2.63 -4.06
N LEU A 72 2.91 1.58 -4.65
CA LEU A 72 3.53 0.26 -4.77
C LEU A 72 3.61 -0.11 -6.24
N LEU A 73 4.83 -0.26 -6.75
CA LEU A 73 5.08 -0.83 -8.06
C LEU A 73 4.95 -2.34 -7.97
N THR A 74 3.94 -2.91 -8.63
CA THR A 74 3.60 -4.33 -8.53
C THR A 74 4.24 -5.17 -9.64
N ARG A 75 4.45 -4.60 -10.83
CA ARG A 75 5.15 -5.23 -11.94
C ARG A 75 5.65 -4.19 -12.95
N TRP A 76 6.72 -4.54 -13.64
CA TRP A 76 7.13 -3.88 -14.88
C TRP A 76 6.58 -4.63 -16.08
N GLU A 77 6.19 -3.89 -17.09
CA GLU A 77 5.81 -4.41 -18.40
C GLU A 77 6.57 -3.65 -19.48
N ARG A 78 7.02 -4.36 -20.51
CA ARG A 78 7.68 -3.73 -21.66
C ARG A 78 6.68 -3.65 -22.80
N SER A 79 6.36 -2.43 -23.20
CA SER A 79 5.47 -2.17 -24.31
C SER A 79 6.14 -2.54 -25.65
N PRO A 80 5.38 -2.86 -26.71
CA PRO A 80 5.92 -3.19 -28.04
C PRO A 80 6.81 -2.10 -28.66
N ASN A 81 6.61 -0.84 -28.26
CA ASN A 81 7.45 0.29 -28.64
C ASN A 81 8.81 0.35 -27.91
N GLY A 82 9.13 -0.68 -27.11
CA GLY A 82 10.37 -0.79 -26.34
C GLY A 82 10.40 -0.03 -25.03
N ARG A 83 9.37 0.77 -24.70
CA ARG A 83 9.26 1.53 -23.44
C ARG A 83 8.83 0.65 -22.27
N TRP A 84 9.32 0.99 -21.08
CA TRP A 84 8.93 0.35 -19.83
C TRP A 84 7.76 1.11 -19.19
N THR A 85 6.74 0.36 -18.80
CA THR A 85 5.61 0.85 -18.02
C THR A 85 5.50 0.06 -16.72
N GLY A 86 5.27 0.77 -15.62
CA GLY A 86 5.05 0.17 -14.31
C GLY A 86 3.56 0.10 -14.00
N HIS A 87 3.10 -1.06 -13.54
CA HIS A 87 1.79 -1.17 -12.91
C HIS A 87 1.95 -0.78 -11.44
N VAL A 88 1.23 0.25 -11.02
CA VAL A 88 1.35 0.81 -9.69
C VAL A 88 0.00 0.85 -8.99
N SER A 89 0.03 0.64 -7.69
CA SER A 89 -1.10 0.89 -6.82
C SER A 89 -0.79 2.05 -5.88
N CYS A 90 -1.62 3.07 -5.87
CA CYS A 90 -1.46 4.24 -5.02
C CYS A 90 -2.80 4.71 -4.46
N ILE A 91 -2.75 5.70 -3.57
CA ILE A 91 -3.96 6.29 -2.99
C ILE A 91 -4.26 7.63 -3.65
N VAL A 92 -5.48 7.74 -4.17
CA VAL A 92 -6.05 8.96 -4.71
C VAL A 92 -7.38 9.17 -3.99
N ASP A 93 -7.54 10.34 -3.36
CA ASP A 93 -8.74 10.74 -2.62
C ASP A 93 -9.23 9.73 -1.55
N GLY A 94 -8.29 9.02 -0.93
CA GLY A 94 -8.59 8.03 0.11
C GLY A 94 -8.97 6.65 -0.42
N ASP A 95 -9.01 6.50 -1.75
CA ASP A 95 -9.25 5.25 -2.43
C ASP A 95 -7.99 4.70 -3.08
N GLN A 96 -7.90 3.38 -3.08
CA GLN A 96 -6.81 2.68 -3.75
C GLN A 96 -7.11 2.55 -5.23
N VAL A 97 -6.21 3.08 -6.05
CA VAL A 97 -6.31 3.01 -7.51
C VAL A 97 -5.11 2.25 -8.05
N THR A 98 -5.35 1.34 -8.98
CA THR A 98 -4.31 0.68 -9.77
C THR A 98 -4.24 1.34 -11.13
N MET A 99 -3.05 1.74 -11.55
CA MET A 99 -2.81 2.44 -12.81
C MET A 99 -1.50 2.02 -13.46
N THR A 100 -1.40 2.26 -14.76
CA THR A 100 -0.16 2.08 -15.52
C THR A 100 0.52 3.42 -15.70
N LYS A 101 1.83 3.47 -15.45
CA LYS A 101 2.64 4.68 -15.51
C LYS A 101 3.91 4.45 -16.33
N ASP A 102 4.33 5.45 -17.11
CA ASP A 102 5.61 5.38 -17.81
C ASP A 102 6.76 5.39 -16.79
N GLN A 103 7.91 4.82 -17.14
CA GLN A 103 9.10 4.85 -16.29
C GLN A 103 9.46 6.28 -15.84
N ALA A 104 9.25 7.30 -16.68
CA ALA A 104 9.51 8.70 -16.32
C ALA A 104 8.57 9.25 -15.23
N GLU A 105 7.40 8.64 -15.05
CA GLU A 105 6.40 9.02 -14.04
C GLU A 105 6.57 8.23 -12.73
N LEU A 106 7.66 7.48 -12.59
CA LEU A 106 7.95 6.61 -11.46
C LEU A 106 9.35 6.87 -10.90
N ARG A 107 9.47 6.91 -9.57
CA ARG A 107 10.75 6.96 -8.85
C ARG A 107 10.78 5.89 -7.77
N LYS A 108 12.00 5.46 -7.40
CA LYS A 108 12.17 4.65 -6.18
C LYS A 108 11.77 5.51 -4.98
N ALA A 109 11.07 4.92 -4.02
CA ALA A 109 10.96 5.55 -2.71
C ALA A 109 12.30 5.34 -1.99
N GLU A 110 12.82 6.40 -1.35
CA GLU A 110 13.97 6.26 -0.45
C GLU A 110 13.54 5.48 0.80
N PRO A 111 14.41 4.60 1.33
CA PRO A 111 14.10 3.74 2.47
C PRO A 111 13.95 4.51 3.78
#